data_AF-A0A382N343-F1
#
_entry.id   AF-A0A382N343-F1
#
_cell.length_a   1.000
_cell.length_b   1.000
_cell.length_c   1.000
_cell.angle_alpha   90.00
_cell.angle_beta   90.00
_cell.angle_gamma   90.00
#
_symmetry.space_group_name_H-M   'P 1'
#
loop_
_entity.id
_entity.type
_entity.pdbx_description
1 polymer ?
#
loop_
_entity_poly.entity_id
_entity_poly.type
_entity_poly.pdbx_seq_one_letter_code
_entity_poly.pdbx_strand_id
1 'polypeptide(L)'
;MEIFGIENENISYFESALPLKIFQKGNQLNIQGEKKYRNVLRNAILKTIHEIKFNKNLREKNLIQENLKMQLSKNSENINNFTITKTSKCDVIGKSKRQNDYLEILQRKQIIFAIGPAGTGKTFLAVAAAVSQLLENKFDRIILSRPAVEAGEKLGFLPGDLKEKVDPYLRPLYDSLYDLMPSEIALRKIQSAEIEIAPLAFMRGRTLNNSFVILDEAQNATYNQIKMFLTRCGKNSRMIVTGDPSQIDLSKLSDSG
;
A
#
# COMPACT_ATOMS: atom_id res chain seq x y z
N MET A 1 -21.04 23.36 -2.29
CA MET A 1 -20.70 22.44 -3.38
C MET A 1 -19.20 22.43 -3.68
N GLU A 2 -18.50 23.56 -3.64
CA GLU A 2 -17.03 23.62 -3.88
C GLU A 2 -16.18 22.70 -2.97
N ILE A 3 -16.61 22.43 -1.73
CA ILE A 3 -15.84 21.60 -0.77
C ILE A 3 -15.78 20.12 -1.19
N PHE A 4 -16.77 19.62 -1.93
CA PHE A 4 -16.79 18.22 -2.38
C PHE A 4 -16.03 18.01 -3.69
N GLY A 5 -15.63 19.11 -4.34
CA GLY A 5 -14.96 19.10 -5.63
C GLY A 5 -15.88 18.65 -6.78
N ILE A 6 -15.32 18.54 -7.97
CA ILE A 6 -16.05 18.05 -9.15
C ILE A 6 -16.26 16.54 -8.98
N GLU A 7 -17.47 16.06 -9.26
CA GLU A 7 -17.82 14.62 -9.16
C GLU A 7 -17.50 13.96 -7.80
N ASN A 8 -17.54 14.71 -6.70
CA ASN A 8 -17.24 14.20 -5.36
C ASN A 8 -15.80 13.70 -5.16
N GLU A 9 -14.84 14.20 -5.94
CA GLU A 9 -13.40 13.87 -5.82
C GLU A 9 -12.89 13.94 -4.37
N ASN A 10 -13.33 14.93 -3.60
CA ASN A 10 -12.88 15.11 -2.22
C ASN A 10 -13.51 14.09 -1.27
N ILE A 11 -14.69 13.54 -1.57
CA ILE A 11 -15.30 12.46 -0.79
C ILE A 11 -14.43 11.21 -0.89
N SER A 12 -14.06 10.81 -2.11
CA SER A 12 -13.15 9.68 -2.34
C SER A 12 -11.81 9.89 -1.65
N TYR A 13 -11.28 11.13 -1.67
CA TYR A 13 -10.08 11.47 -0.91
C TYR A 13 -10.26 11.28 0.60
N PHE A 14 -11.35 11.78 1.20
CA PHE A 14 -11.60 11.61 2.63
C PHE A 14 -11.77 10.15 3.05
N GLU A 15 -12.45 9.34 2.24
CA GLU A 15 -12.62 7.90 2.49
C GLU A 15 -11.32 7.10 2.29
N SER A 16 -10.40 7.61 1.47
CA SER A 16 -9.04 7.05 1.35
C SER A 16 -8.15 7.43 2.55
N ALA A 17 -8.26 8.68 3.03
CA ALA A 17 -7.43 9.22 4.11
C ALA A 17 -7.97 8.87 5.51
N LEU A 18 -9.27 8.66 5.67
CA LEU A 18 -9.88 8.34 6.95
C LEU A 18 -10.69 7.05 6.83
N PRO A 19 -10.72 6.19 7.86
CA PRO A 19 -11.59 5.01 7.88
C PRO A 19 -13.04 5.43 8.17
N LEU A 20 -13.62 6.21 7.26
CA LEU A 20 -14.98 6.72 7.28
C LEU A 20 -15.69 6.26 6.01
N LYS A 21 -17.01 6.08 6.12
CA LYS A 21 -17.91 6.04 4.96
C LYS A 21 -18.71 7.32 4.92
N ILE A 22 -18.77 7.95 3.76
CA ILE A 22 -19.37 9.25 3.56
C ILE A 22 -20.45 9.12 2.49
N PHE A 23 -21.69 9.32 2.90
CA PHE A 23 -22.83 9.33 2.00
C PHE A 23 -23.32 10.77 1.84
N GLN A 24 -23.41 11.22 0.60
CA GLN A 24 -24.01 12.51 0.28
C GLN A 24 -25.47 12.32 -0.13
N LYS A 25 -26.38 13.07 0.50
CA LYS A 25 -27.77 13.17 0.08
C LYS A 25 -28.16 14.65 0.00
N GLY A 26 -28.10 15.21 -1.20
CA GLY A 26 -28.29 16.64 -1.42
C GLY A 26 -27.24 17.47 -0.67
N ASN A 27 -27.70 18.33 0.26
CA ASN A 27 -26.84 19.16 1.10
C ASN A 27 -26.47 18.51 2.45
N GLN A 28 -26.85 17.25 2.67
CA GLN A 28 -26.52 16.52 3.89
C GLN A 28 -25.39 15.52 3.62
N LEU A 29 -24.43 15.50 4.55
CA LEU A 29 -23.40 14.46 4.65
C LEU A 29 -23.73 13.53 5.80
N ASN A 30 -23.84 12.24 5.51
CA ASN A 30 -23.87 11.22 6.54
C ASN A 30 -22.50 10.56 6.63
N ILE A 31 -21.82 10.76 7.76
CA ILE A 31 -20.47 10.26 7.99
C ILE A 31 -20.54 9.14 9.02
N GLN A 32 -20.20 7.93 8.59
CA GLN A 32 -20.15 6.74 9.42
C GLN A 32 -18.69 6.36 9.72
N GLY A 33 -18.42 5.96 10.97
CA GLY A 33 -17.09 5.55 11.44
C GLY A 33 -16.82 6.01 12.87
N GLU A 34 -15.61 5.77 13.37
CA GLU A 34 -15.29 6.09 14.77
C GLU A 34 -15.37 7.61 15.04
N LYS A 35 -15.81 7.97 16.25
CA LYS A 35 -16.03 9.36 16.66
C LYS A 35 -14.80 10.25 16.46
N LYS A 36 -13.59 9.71 16.70
CA LYS A 36 -12.33 10.45 16.49
C LYS A 36 -12.14 10.91 15.04
N TYR A 37 -12.33 10.01 14.06
CA TYR A 37 -12.16 10.34 12.65
C TYR A 37 -13.25 11.28 12.15
N ARG A 38 -14.48 11.09 12.64
CA ARG A 38 -15.60 12.01 12.35
C ARG A 38 -15.29 13.42 12.85
N ASN A 39 -14.67 13.55 14.03
CA ASN A 39 -14.27 14.85 14.57
C ASN A 39 -13.14 15.49 13.76
N VAL A 40 -12.14 14.71 13.34
CA VAL A 40 -11.04 15.19 12.46
C VAL A 40 -11.61 15.76 11.16
N LEU A 41 -12.45 14.97 10.46
CA LEU A 41 -13.07 15.40 9.22
C LEU A 41 -13.98 16.62 9.42
N ARG A 42 -14.80 16.60 10.48
CA ARG A 42 -15.67 17.73 10.83
C ARG A 42 -14.87 19.01 11.05
N ASN A 43 -13.77 18.96 11.79
CA ASN A 43 -12.93 20.12 12.04
C ASN A 43 -12.26 20.62 10.77
N ALA A 44 -11.82 19.73 9.89
CA ALA A 44 -11.24 20.08 8.59
C ALA A 44 -12.28 20.78 7.69
N ILE A 45 -13.49 20.24 7.62
CA ILE A 45 -14.61 20.84 6.87
C ILE A 45 -14.97 22.21 7.44
N LEU A 46 -15.13 22.34 8.77
CA LEU A 46 -15.48 23.62 9.40
C LEU A 46 -14.39 24.68 9.19
N LYS A 47 -13.11 24.31 9.30
CA LYS A 47 -11.98 25.21 9.03
C LYS A 47 -11.99 25.69 7.58
N THR A 48 -12.23 24.78 6.64
CA THR A 48 -12.31 25.11 5.22
C THR A 48 -13.50 26.03 4.91
N ILE A 49 -14.68 25.76 5.50
CA ILE A 49 -15.85 26.65 5.38
C ILE A 49 -15.52 28.04 5.90
N HIS A 50 -14.82 28.12 7.04
CA HIS A 50 -14.41 29.39 7.62
C HIS A 50 -13.46 30.15 6.69
N GLU A 51 -12.41 29.49 6.18
CA GLU A 51 -11.42 30.10 5.28
C GLU A 51 -12.04 30.57 3.96
N ILE A 52 -12.93 29.79 3.35
CA ILE A 52 -13.65 30.20 2.13
C ILE A 52 -14.54 31.42 2.40
N LYS A 53 -15.20 31.49 3.56
CA LYS A 53 -16.07 32.62 3.92
C LYS A 53 -15.29 33.91 4.14
N PHE A 54 -14.11 33.82 4.75
CA PHE A 54 -13.31 34.99 5.14
C PHE A 54 -12.28 35.43 4.09
N ASN A 55 -11.83 34.52 3.22
CA ASN A 55 -10.85 34.81 2.16
C ASN A 55 -11.44 34.47 0.78
N LYS A 56 -12.12 35.45 0.16
CA LYS A 56 -12.74 35.31 -1.18
C LYS A 56 -11.75 34.97 -2.32
N ASN A 57 -10.44 35.12 -2.10
CA ASN A 57 -9.40 34.88 -3.11
C ASN A 57 -8.75 33.48 -3.02
N LEU A 58 -9.08 32.64 -2.03
CA LEU A 58 -8.56 31.28 -1.94
C LEU A 58 -9.43 30.32 -2.76
N ARG A 59 -9.31 30.40 -4.09
CA ARG A 59 -9.74 29.32 -5.00
C ARG A 59 -8.62 28.28 -5.16
N GLU A 60 -8.02 27.85 -4.06
CA GLU A 60 -7.01 26.80 -4.10
C GLU A 60 -7.73 25.45 -4.24
N LYS A 61 -7.43 24.72 -5.32
CA LYS A 61 -8.08 23.47 -5.71
C LYS A 61 -8.01 22.35 -4.66
N ASN A 62 -7.29 22.52 -3.54
CA ASN A 62 -7.04 21.46 -2.55
C ASN A 62 -7.15 21.92 -1.09
N LEU A 63 -7.71 23.10 -0.80
CA LEU A 63 -7.74 23.69 0.56
C LEU A 63 -8.31 22.72 1.63
N ILE A 64 -9.36 21.97 1.27
CA ILE A 64 -9.96 20.98 2.18
C ILE A 64 -9.02 19.81 2.51
N GLN A 65 -8.19 19.39 1.55
CA GLN A 65 -7.23 18.31 1.73
C GLN A 65 -6.08 18.76 2.63
N GLU A 66 -5.60 19.99 2.48
CA GLU A 66 -4.59 20.58 3.35
C GLU A 66 -5.09 20.78 4.79
N ASN A 67 -6.33 21.25 4.94
CA ASN A 67 -6.96 21.36 6.24
C ASN A 67 -7.14 20.01 6.91
N LEU A 68 -7.45 18.97 6.14
CA LEU A 68 -7.50 17.61 6.67
C LEU A 68 -6.13 17.15 7.16
N LYS A 69 -5.06 17.37 6.38
CA LYS A 69 -3.68 17.07 6.78
C LYS A 69 -3.27 17.79 8.06
N MET A 70 -3.61 19.08 8.19
CA MET A 70 -3.35 19.86 9.41
C MET A 70 -4.13 19.35 10.63
N GLN A 71 -5.37 18.92 10.45
CA GLN A 71 -6.17 18.36 11.56
C GLN A 71 -5.67 16.98 11.99
N LEU A 72 -5.14 16.20 11.04
CA LEU A 72 -4.48 14.94 11.32
C LEU A 72 -3.19 15.15 12.12
N SER A 73 -2.35 16.14 11.75
CA SER A 73 -1.10 16.44 12.47
C SER A 73 -1.32 17.11 13.83
N LYS A 74 -2.36 17.92 14.01
CA LYS A 74 -2.70 18.47 15.34
C LYS A 74 -3.25 17.41 16.29
N ASN A 75 -4.03 16.48 15.76
CA ASN A 75 -4.57 15.40 16.59
C ASN A 75 -3.59 14.23 16.76
N SER A 76 -2.47 14.15 16.05
CA SER A 76 -1.47 13.11 16.30
C SER A 76 -0.81 13.17 17.68
N GLU A 77 -0.87 14.33 18.38
CA GLU A 77 -0.43 14.43 19.77
C GLU A 77 -1.43 13.82 20.78
N ASN A 78 -2.71 13.68 20.42
CA ASN A 78 -3.76 13.07 21.25
C ASN A 78 -4.31 11.74 20.68
N ILE A 79 -3.98 11.41 19.44
CA ILE A 79 -4.31 10.16 18.77
C ILE A 79 -3.00 9.45 18.49
N ASN A 80 -2.59 8.61 19.43
CA ASN A 80 -1.38 7.79 19.32
C ASN A 80 -1.32 7.10 17.93
N ASN A 81 -0.21 7.36 17.23
CA ASN A 81 0.37 6.60 16.11
C ASN A 81 -0.47 6.48 14.83
N PHE A 82 -0.64 7.59 14.08
CA PHE A 82 -0.88 7.47 12.64
C PHE A 82 0.44 7.51 11.89
N THR A 83 0.81 6.37 11.32
CA THR A 83 1.87 6.35 10.30
C THR A 83 1.20 6.65 8.96
N ILE A 84 1.34 7.89 8.49
CA ILE A 84 0.86 8.28 7.16
C ILE A 84 1.93 7.87 6.15
N THR A 85 1.54 7.00 5.24
CA THR A 85 2.39 6.62 4.12
C THR A 85 1.99 7.48 2.93
N LYS A 86 2.82 8.48 2.62
CA LYS A 86 2.55 9.40 1.51
C LYS A 86 2.89 8.69 0.20
N THR A 87 1.92 8.62 -0.70
CA THR A 87 2.19 8.18 -2.07
C THR A 87 1.85 9.30 -3.04
N SER A 88 2.32 9.18 -4.28
CA SER A 88 2.05 10.18 -5.31
C SER A 88 0.58 10.34 -5.69
N LYS A 89 -0.28 9.37 -5.34
CA LYS A 89 -1.71 9.36 -5.68
C LYS A 89 -2.63 9.49 -4.46
N CYS A 90 -2.29 8.87 -3.33
CA CYS A 90 -3.11 8.94 -2.11
C CYS A 90 -2.29 8.75 -0.82
N ASP A 91 -2.73 9.38 0.27
CA ASP A 91 -2.17 9.12 1.59
C ASP A 91 -2.77 7.82 2.15
N VAL A 92 -1.93 6.82 2.47
CA VAL A 92 -2.39 5.54 3.00
C VAL A 92 -2.30 5.54 4.52
N ILE A 93 -3.44 5.28 5.18
CA ILE A 93 -3.58 5.29 6.63
C ILE A 93 -4.16 3.95 7.12
N GLY A 94 -3.63 3.44 8.24
CA GLY A 94 -4.13 2.22 8.86
C GLY A 94 -5.54 2.42 9.41
N LYS A 95 -6.50 1.60 8.96
CA LYS A 95 -7.90 1.64 9.36
C LYS A 95 -8.17 0.98 10.72
N SER A 96 -7.22 0.21 11.23
CA SER A 96 -7.27 -0.42 12.56
C SER A 96 -5.97 -0.20 13.33
N LYS A 97 -6.00 -0.40 14.66
CA LYS A 97 -4.79 -0.35 15.50
C LYS A 97 -3.67 -1.24 14.95
N ARG A 98 -3.98 -2.49 14.60
CA ARG A 98 -3.01 -3.44 14.04
C ARG A 98 -2.40 -2.98 12.72
N GLN A 99 -3.19 -2.31 11.86
CA GLN A 99 -2.66 -1.76 10.61
C GLN A 99 -1.74 -0.56 10.85
N ASN A 100 -2.05 0.29 11.84
CA ASN A 100 -1.16 1.38 12.23
C ASN A 100 0.15 0.86 12.85
N ASP A 101 0.05 -0.12 13.77
CA ASP A 101 1.22 -0.80 14.35
C ASP A 101 2.08 -1.43 13.23
N TYR A 102 1.44 -2.03 12.23
CA TYR A 102 2.13 -2.62 11.07
C TYR A 102 2.86 -1.56 10.23
N LEU A 103 2.20 -0.45 9.90
CA LEU A 103 2.84 0.67 9.17
C LEU A 103 4.03 1.24 9.94
N GLU A 104 3.94 1.34 11.28
CA GLU A 104 5.06 1.78 12.12
C GLU A 104 6.23 0.77 12.08
N ILE A 105 5.92 -0.54 12.15
CA ILE A 105 6.91 -1.61 12.02
C ILE A 105 7.61 -1.56 10.65
N LEU A 106 6.86 -1.31 9.58
CA LEU A 106 7.36 -1.18 8.20
C LEU A 106 8.35 -0.05 8.00
N GLN A 107 8.45 0.91 8.92
CA GLN A 107 9.43 2.00 8.86
C GLN A 107 10.74 1.69 9.61
N ARG A 108 10.73 0.79 10.59
CA ARG A 108 11.83 0.62 11.55
C ARG A 108 12.50 -0.75 11.53
N LYS A 109 11.79 -1.82 11.17
CA LYS A 109 12.34 -3.19 11.21
C LYS A 109 12.91 -3.59 9.85
N GLN A 110 13.97 -4.38 9.87
CA GLN A 110 14.64 -4.83 8.65
C GLN A 110 13.92 -6.01 7.98
N ILE A 111 13.50 -7.00 8.77
CA ILE A 111 12.77 -8.18 8.28
C ILE A 111 11.45 -8.25 9.04
N ILE A 112 10.35 -8.39 8.30
CA ILE A 112 9.00 -8.34 8.85
C ILE A 112 8.16 -9.47 8.23
N PHE A 113 7.51 -10.24 9.09
CA PHE A 113 6.50 -11.21 8.69
C PHE A 113 5.12 -10.66 9.03
N ALA A 114 4.27 -10.51 8.02
CA ALA A 114 2.91 -10.03 8.16
C ALA A 114 1.95 -11.16 7.78
N ILE A 115 1.42 -11.81 8.81
CA ILE A 115 0.58 -13.00 8.70
C ILE A 115 -0.84 -12.65 9.09
N GLY A 116 -1.82 -13.11 8.30
CA GLY A 116 -3.23 -12.97 8.66
C GLY A 116 -4.17 -13.26 7.49
N PRO A 117 -5.49 -13.16 7.70
CA PRO A 117 -6.47 -13.52 6.68
C PRO A 117 -6.49 -12.55 5.50
N ALA A 118 -6.92 -13.00 4.32
CA ALA A 118 -7.16 -12.14 3.15
C ALA A 118 -8.02 -10.91 3.48
N GLY A 119 -7.81 -9.82 2.75
CA GLY A 119 -8.56 -8.56 2.94
C GLY A 119 -8.10 -7.69 4.14
N THR A 120 -7.11 -8.12 4.92
CA THR A 120 -6.56 -7.32 6.04
C THR A 120 -5.54 -6.24 5.62
N GLY A 121 -5.23 -6.14 4.33
CA GLY A 121 -4.37 -5.09 3.76
C GLY A 121 -2.86 -5.31 3.95
N LYS A 122 -2.40 -6.51 4.32
CA LYS A 122 -0.99 -6.83 4.61
C LYS A 122 -0.06 -6.48 3.44
N THR A 123 -0.42 -6.90 2.24
CA THR A 123 0.34 -6.65 1.01
C THR A 123 0.22 -5.19 0.60
N PHE A 124 -1.01 -4.67 0.53
CA PHE A 124 -1.26 -3.29 0.12
C PHE A 124 -0.51 -2.26 0.99
N LEU A 125 -0.56 -2.41 2.32
CA LEU A 125 0.15 -1.51 3.25
C LEU A 125 1.68 -1.66 3.13
N ALA A 126 2.20 -2.85 2.82
CA ALA A 126 3.62 -3.05 2.55
C ALA A 126 4.05 -2.32 1.27
N VAL A 127 3.29 -2.48 0.18
CA VAL A 127 3.57 -1.81 -1.11
C VAL A 127 3.48 -0.30 -0.95
N ALA A 128 2.48 0.21 -0.22
CA ALA A 128 2.38 1.62 0.11
C ALA A 128 3.65 2.11 0.83
N ALA A 129 4.08 1.40 1.87
CA ALA A 129 5.27 1.78 2.65
C ALA A 129 6.55 1.73 1.80
N ALA A 130 6.64 0.79 0.87
CA ALA A 130 7.75 0.70 -0.09
C ALA A 130 7.76 1.92 -1.03
N VAL A 131 6.62 2.25 -1.64
CA VAL A 131 6.45 3.40 -2.54
C VAL A 131 6.83 4.71 -1.83
N SER A 132 6.32 4.94 -0.62
CA SER A 132 6.65 6.15 0.15
C SER A 132 8.15 6.26 0.40
N GLN A 133 8.81 5.15 0.76
CA GLN A 133 10.24 5.17 1.08
C GLN A 133 11.14 5.22 -0.17
N LEU A 134 10.66 4.76 -1.32
CA LEU A 134 11.29 5.00 -2.62
C LEU A 134 11.21 6.49 -2.99
N LEU A 135 10.04 7.12 -2.81
CA LEU A 135 9.86 8.55 -3.09
C LEU A 135 10.66 9.46 -2.15
N GLU A 136 10.92 9.00 -0.92
CA GLU A 136 11.80 9.66 0.06
C GLU A 136 13.29 9.37 -0.18
N ASN A 137 13.65 8.63 -1.23
CA ASN A 137 15.03 8.19 -1.53
C ASN A 137 15.70 7.42 -0.36
N LYS A 138 14.94 6.74 0.48
CA LYS A 138 15.48 5.86 1.54
C LYS A 138 15.98 4.54 0.99
N PHE A 139 15.34 4.06 -0.08
CA PHE A 139 15.74 2.90 -0.85
C PHE A 139 15.82 3.29 -2.32
N ASP A 140 16.76 2.69 -3.04
CA ASP A 140 16.97 2.95 -4.47
C ASP A 140 15.99 2.13 -5.32
N ARG A 141 15.51 0.99 -4.77
CA ARG A 141 14.70 0.02 -5.50
C ARG A 141 13.61 -0.61 -4.65
N ILE A 142 12.47 -0.92 -5.28
CA ILE A 142 11.43 -1.80 -4.77
C ILE A 142 11.48 -3.11 -5.56
N ILE A 143 11.41 -4.25 -4.88
CA ILE A 143 11.30 -5.56 -5.51
C ILE A 143 10.06 -6.25 -4.97
N LEU A 144 9.07 -6.46 -5.82
CA LEU A 144 7.84 -7.19 -5.51
C LEU A 144 7.94 -8.59 -6.10
N SER A 145 7.78 -9.59 -5.26
CA SER A 145 7.94 -10.99 -5.63
C SER A 145 6.79 -11.83 -5.13
N ARG A 146 6.43 -12.85 -5.91
CA ARG A 146 5.43 -13.87 -5.54
C ARG A 146 5.98 -15.26 -5.90
N PRO A 147 5.74 -16.30 -5.09
CA PRO A 147 6.02 -17.68 -5.48
C PRO A 147 5.22 -18.04 -6.72
N ALA A 148 5.83 -18.75 -7.67
CA ALA A 148 5.07 -19.35 -8.76
C ALA A 148 4.26 -20.50 -8.18
N VAL A 149 2.93 -20.41 -8.29
CA VAL A 149 2.02 -21.49 -7.89
C VAL A 149 1.54 -22.14 -9.18
N GLU A 150 1.83 -23.43 -9.34
CA GLU A 150 1.28 -24.22 -10.44
C GLU A 150 -0.21 -24.45 -10.17
N ALA A 151 -1.04 -23.49 -10.55
CA ALA A 151 -2.49 -23.59 -10.48
C ALA A 151 -3.01 -24.52 -11.60
N GLY A 152 -2.70 -25.81 -11.50
CA GLY A 152 -3.21 -26.87 -12.38
C GLY A 152 -2.53 -27.00 -13.75
N GLU A 153 -1.96 -25.93 -14.30
CA GLU A 153 -1.14 -25.97 -15.53
C GLU A 153 0.33 -25.71 -15.21
N LYS A 154 1.26 -26.55 -15.70
CA LYS A 154 2.69 -26.22 -15.56
C LYS A 154 2.94 -24.92 -16.32
N LEU A 155 3.70 -24.01 -15.72
CA LEU A 155 4.09 -22.72 -16.31
C LEU A 155 4.65 -22.84 -17.75
N GLY A 156 5.14 -24.03 -18.13
CA GLY A 156 5.57 -24.36 -19.49
C GLY A 156 4.48 -24.45 -20.57
N PHE A 157 3.20 -24.59 -20.22
CA PHE A 157 2.09 -24.85 -21.17
C PHE A 157 1.35 -23.61 -21.67
N LEU A 158 1.45 -22.46 -21.00
CA LEU A 158 0.88 -21.21 -21.52
C LEU A 158 1.65 -20.80 -22.79
N PRO A 159 1.03 -20.47 -23.93
CA PRO A 159 1.73 -19.92 -25.10
C PRO A 159 2.25 -18.50 -24.81
N GLY A 160 3.37 -18.11 -25.43
CA GLY A 160 3.97 -16.75 -25.28
C GLY A 160 5.34 -16.73 -24.60
N ASP A 161 5.90 -15.53 -24.46
CA ASP A 161 7.20 -15.32 -23.78
C ASP A 161 7.09 -15.57 -22.27
N LEU A 162 8.19 -15.93 -21.61
CA LEU A 162 8.21 -16.23 -20.16
C LEU A 162 7.55 -15.13 -19.31
N LYS A 163 7.66 -13.87 -19.76
CA LYS A 163 7.02 -12.71 -19.13
C LYS A 163 5.50 -12.76 -19.23
N GLU A 164 4.96 -13.10 -20.41
CA GLU A 164 3.51 -13.19 -20.67
C GLU A 164 2.85 -14.35 -19.90
N LYS A 165 3.58 -15.45 -19.68
CA LYS A 165 3.10 -16.60 -18.90
C LYS A 165 3.02 -16.33 -17.40
N VAL A 166 3.87 -15.45 -16.90
CA VAL A 166 4.01 -15.14 -15.47
C VAL A 166 3.12 -13.95 -15.05
N ASP A 167 2.84 -13.05 -15.99
CA ASP A 167 2.12 -11.80 -15.76
C ASP A 167 0.76 -11.95 -15.05
N PRO A 168 -0.06 -12.99 -15.32
CA PRO A 168 -1.35 -13.16 -14.64
C PRO A 168 -1.23 -13.28 -13.11
N TYR A 169 -0.20 -13.96 -12.60
CA TYR A 169 0.00 -14.16 -11.15
C TYR A 169 0.56 -12.92 -10.45
N LEU A 170 1.28 -12.09 -11.20
CA LEU A 170 1.86 -10.84 -10.71
C LEU A 170 0.88 -9.66 -10.84
N ARG A 171 -0.22 -9.82 -11.58
CA ARG A 171 -1.20 -8.76 -11.84
C ARG A 171 -1.67 -8.01 -10.59
N PRO A 172 -1.99 -8.68 -9.46
CA PRO A 172 -2.40 -7.97 -8.23
C PRO A 172 -1.34 -7.00 -7.68
N LEU A 173 -0.05 -7.27 -7.93
CA LEU A 173 1.06 -6.39 -7.53
C LEU A 173 1.14 -5.16 -8.42
N TYR A 174 0.88 -5.30 -9.73
CA TYR A 174 0.75 -4.15 -10.64
C TYR A 174 -0.44 -3.28 -10.27
N ASP A 175 -1.60 -3.89 -10.02
CA ASP A 175 -2.82 -3.16 -9.65
C ASP A 175 -2.59 -2.35 -8.35
N SER A 176 -1.96 -2.98 -7.34
CA SER A 176 -1.58 -2.30 -6.10
C SER A 176 -0.67 -1.08 -6.34
N LEU A 177 0.28 -1.15 -7.27
CA LEU A 177 1.13 -0.01 -7.60
C LEU A 177 0.35 1.11 -8.29
N TYR A 178 -0.57 0.78 -9.20
CA TYR A 178 -1.41 1.76 -9.91
C TYR A 178 -2.44 2.43 -8.99
N ASP A 179 -2.79 1.81 -7.88
CA ASP A 179 -3.60 2.44 -6.83
C ASP A 179 -2.81 3.49 -6.04
N LEU A 180 -1.48 3.31 -5.92
CA LEU A 180 -0.59 4.14 -5.10
C LEU A 180 0.17 5.20 -5.91
N MET A 181 0.29 5.01 -7.23
CA MET A 181 1.01 5.92 -8.11
C MET A 181 0.27 6.12 -9.44
N PRO A 182 0.38 7.30 -10.06
CA PRO A 182 -0.06 7.48 -11.45
C PRO A 182 0.59 6.44 -12.36
N SER A 183 -0.19 5.82 -13.25
CA SER A 183 0.27 4.69 -14.07
C SER A 183 1.50 5.02 -14.91
N GLU A 184 1.58 6.23 -15.45
CA GLU A 184 2.76 6.71 -16.20
C GLU A 184 4.03 6.73 -15.36
N ILE A 185 3.94 7.16 -14.09
CA ILE A 185 5.09 7.19 -13.18
C ILE A 185 5.48 5.78 -12.78
N ALA A 186 4.50 4.92 -12.47
CA ALA A 186 4.74 3.52 -12.14
C ALA A 186 5.45 2.80 -13.30
N LEU A 187 4.96 2.94 -14.54
CA LEU A 187 5.56 2.36 -15.74
C LEU A 187 6.99 2.87 -15.97
N ARG A 188 7.23 4.17 -15.82
CA ARG A 188 8.59 4.74 -15.94
C ARG A 188 9.55 4.14 -14.91
N LYS A 189 9.12 4.01 -13.66
CA LYS A 189 9.93 3.40 -12.59
C LYS A 189 10.17 1.90 -12.79
N ILE A 190 9.22 1.21 -13.42
CA ILE A 190 9.41 -0.18 -13.82
C ILE A 190 10.44 -0.28 -14.96
N GLN A 191 10.35 0.59 -15.95
CA GLN A 191 11.30 0.65 -17.07
C GLN A 191 12.72 1.01 -16.62
N SER A 192 12.87 1.91 -15.64
CA SER A 192 14.17 2.27 -15.05
C SER A 192 14.71 1.23 -14.05
N ALA A 193 13.97 0.14 -13.79
CA ALA A 193 14.28 -0.88 -12.79
C ALA A 193 14.37 -0.35 -11.33
N GLU A 194 13.79 0.82 -11.05
CA GLU A 194 13.54 1.28 -9.68
C GLU A 194 12.44 0.45 -9.00
N ILE A 195 11.49 -0.08 -9.78
CA ILE A 195 10.48 -1.02 -9.32
C ILE A 195 10.58 -2.29 -10.16
N GLU A 196 10.90 -3.41 -9.53
CA GLU A 196 10.98 -4.72 -10.16
C GLU A 196 9.83 -5.60 -9.67
N ILE A 197 9.13 -6.25 -10.59
CA ILE A 197 8.08 -7.23 -10.26
C ILE A 197 8.47 -8.54 -10.94
N ALA A 198 8.79 -9.56 -10.16
CA ALA A 198 9.36 -10.80 -10.67
C ALA A 198 9.00 -12.01 -9.79
N PRO A 199 8.99 -13.23 -10.35
CA PRO A 199 8.81 -14.45 -9.55
C PRO A 199 9.92 -14.65 -8.53
N LEU A 200 9.61 -15.37 -7.44
CA LEU A 200 10.58 -15.69 -6.40
C LEU A 200 11.85 -16.39 -6.92
N ALA A 201 11.74 -17.19 -7.98
CA ALA A 201 12.88 -17.88 -8.58
C ALA A 201 13.99 -16.91 -9.07
N PHE A 202 13.63 -15.68 -9.47
CA PHE A 202 14.55 -14.66 -9.96
C PHE A 202 15.38 -14.02 -8.83
N MET A 203 15.05 -14.31 -7.57
CA MET A 203 15.82 -13.84 -6.42
C MET A 203 17.09 -14.66 -6.20
N ARG A 204 17.19 -15.86 -6.80
CA ARG A 204 18.32 -16.78 -6.62
C ARG A 204 19.63 -16.13 -7.07
N GLY A 205 20.67 -16.28 -6.23
CA GLY A 205 22.01 -15.77 -6.54
C GLY A 205 22.18 -14.25 -6.40
N ARG A 206 21.12 -13.51 -6.03
CA ARG A 206 21.21 -12.06 -5.85
C ARG A 206 21.64 -11.67 -4.43
N THR A 207 22.17 -10.47 -4.30
CA THR A 207 22.27 -9.73 -3.04
C THR A 207 21.52 -8.42 -3.24
N LEU A 208 20.48 -8.21 -2.44
CA LEU A 208 19.55 -7.12 -2.61
C LEU A 208 19.97 -6.01 -1.65
N ASN A 209 20.83 -5.08 -2.11
CA ASN A 209 21.27 -3.89 -1.36
C ASN A 209 20.40 -2.67 -1.71
N ASN A 210 20.24 -1.76 -0.74
CA ASN A 210 19.47 -0.53 -0.86
C ASN A 210 18.06 -0.74 -1.40
N SER A 211 17.41 -1.84 -1.02
CA SER A 211 16.16 -2.27 -1.63
C SER A 211 15.08 -2.56 -0.60
N PHE A 212 13.85 -2.17 -0.92
CA PHE A 212 12.65 -2.60 -0.22
C PHE A 212 12.04 -3.80 -0.96
N VAL A 213 12.11 -4.98 -0.35
CA VAL A 213 11.74 -6.25 -0.97
C VAL A 213 10.49 -6.81 -0.30
N ILE A 214 9.49 -7.20 -1.08
CA ILE A 214 8.25 -7.80 -0.61
C ILE A 214 8.09 -9.17 -1.27
N LEU A 215 7.96 -10.22 -0.45
CA LEU A 215 7.51 -11.54 -0.86
C LEU A 215 6.04 -11.68 -0.48
N ASP A 216 5.16 -11.65 -1.47
CA ASP A 216 3.73 -11.82 -1.30
C ASP A 216 3.30 -13.28 -1.42
N GLU A 217 2.22 -13.64 -0.71
CA GLU A 217 1.59 -14.96 -0.76
C GLU A 217 2.58 -16.07 -0.41
N ALA A 218 3.38 -15.80 0.63
CA ALA A 218 4.50 -16.63 1.04
C ALA A 218 4.09 -18.01 1.57
N GLN A 219 2.81 -18.21 1.92
CA GLN A 219 2.29 -19.54 2.26
C GLN A 219 2.38 -20.53 1.09
N ASN A 220 2.51 -20.02 -0.14
CA ASN A 220 2.72 -20.84 -1.33
C ASN A 220 4.21 -21.07 -1.64
N ALA A 221 5.12 -20.65 -0.75
CA ALA A 221 6.55 -20.93 -0.85
C ALA A 221 6.95 -22.09 0.06
N THR A 222 7.89 -22.91 -0.41
CA THR A 222 8.54 -23.92 0.43
C THR A 222 9.49 -23.26 1.44
N TYR A 223 9.80 -23.98 2.52
CA TYR A 223 10.80 -23.54 3.50
C TYR A 223 12.14 -23.16 2.85
N ASN A 224 12.61 -23.96 1.89
CA ASN A 224 13.86 -23.70 1.17
C ASN A 224 13.80 -22.41 0.34
N GLN A 225 12.65 -22.09 -0.24
CA GLN A 225 12.44 -20.86 -0.98
C GLN A 225 12.39 -19.63 -0.06
N ILE A 226 11.74 -19.72 1.10
CA ILE A 226 11.75 -18.64 2.10
C ILE A 226 13.17 -18.42 2.63
N LYS A 227 13.90 -19.49 2.96
CA LYS A 227 15.30 -19.40 3.38
C LYS A 227 16.18 -18.80 2.29
N MET A 228 16.00 -19.22 1.04
CA MET A 228 16.69 -18.63 -0.10
C MET A 228 16.43 -17.12 -0.20
N PHE A 229 15.17 -16.70 -0.10
CA PHE A 229 14.75 -15.30 -0.13
C PHE A 229 15.41 -14.47 0.97
N LEU A 230 15.28 -14.89 2.23
CA LEU A 230 15.79 -14.13 3.38
C LEU A 230 17.31 -13.97 3.35
N THR A 231 18.04 -14.97 2.83
CA THR A 231 19.50 -14.89 2.67
C THR A 231 19.95 -13.94 1.54
N ARG A 232 19.03 -13.38 0.75
CA ARG A 232 19.36 -12.33 -0.23
C ARG A 232 19.39 -10.93 0.39
N CYS A 233 18.98 -10.78 1.66
CA CYS A 233 18.95 -9.49 2.36
C CYS A 233 20.35 -8.85 2.39
N GLY A 234 20.50 -7.72 1.70
CA GLY A 234 21.74 -6.95 1.65
C GLY A 234 21.79 -5.79 2.65
N LYS A 235 22.83 -4.97 2.49
CA LYS A 235 23.01 -3.73 3.26
C LYS A 235 21.90 -2.75 2.94
N ASN A 236 21.43 -2.03 3.98
CA ASN A 236 20.39 -1.02 3.88
C ASN A 236 19.16 -1.50 3.09
N SER A 237 18.73 -2.74 3.36
CA SER A 237 17.57 -3.34 2.71
C SER A 237 16.55 -3.76 3.74
N ARG A 238 15.29 -3.77 3.30
CA ARG A 238 14.15 -4.22 4.10
C ARG A 238 13.42 -5.33 3.37
N MET A 239 13.07 -6.40 4.09
CA MET A 239 12.36 -7.55 3.54
C MET A 239 11.05 -7.78 4.27
N ILE A 240 9.96 -7.80 3.52
CA ILE A 240 8.61 -8.08 4.03
C ILE A 240 8.16 -9.40 3.46
N VAL A 241 7.63 -10.27 4.31
CA VAL A 241 7.01 -11.54 3.91
C VAL A 241 5.55 -11.48 4.33
N THR A 242 4.64 -11.43 3.35
CA THR A 242 3.19 -11.42 3.57
C THR A 242 2.60 -12.78 3.23
N GLY A 243 1.61 -13.22 4.00
CA GLY A 243 0.91 -14.47 3.70
C GLY A 243 -0.30 -14.72 4.57
N ASP A 244 -1.10 -15.70 4.14
CA ASP A 244 -2.28 -16.20 4.85
C ASP A 244 -2.16 -17.73 5.03
N PRO A 245 -1.78 -18.23 6.22
CA PRO A 245 -1.62 -19.66 6.46
C PRO A 245 -2.90 -20.48 6.26
N SER A 246 -4.07 -19.83 6.22
CA SER A 246 -5.35 -20.49 5.95
C SER A 246 -5.61 -20.73 4.45
N GLN A 247 -4.82 -20.14 3.56
CA GLN A 247 -5.00 -20.18 2.10
C GLN A 247 -3.78 -20.83 1.41
N ILE A 248 -3.65 -22.15 1.54
CA ILE A 248 -2.56 -22.91 0.92
C ILE A 248 -3.03 -23.43 -0.45
N ASP A 249 -2.41 -22.94 -1.53
CA ASP A 249 -2.73 -23.33 -2.91
C ASP A 249 -1.82 -24.47 -3.43
N LEU A 250 -1.01 -25.08 -2.56
CA LEU A 250 -0.07 -26.15 -2.92
C LEU A 250 -0.78 -27.52 -3.03
N SER A 251 -0.49 -28.25 -4.10
CA SER A 251 -1.10 -29.56 -4.40
C SER A 251 -0.67 -30.70 -3.46
N LYS A 252 0.39 -30.52 -2.66
CA LYS A 252 0.84 -31.46 -1.62
C LYS A 252 1.18 -30.71 -0.32
N LEU A 253 0.52 -31.11 0.76
CA LEU A 253 0.71 -30.56 2.12
C LEU A 253 2.11 -30.84 2.72
N SER A 254 2.90 -31.76 2.15
CA SER A 254 4.22 -32.13 2.67
C SER A 254 5.33 -31.09 2.41
N ASP A 255 5.06 -30.05 1.61
CA ASP A 255 6.05 -29.02 1.24
C ASP A 255 5.68 -27.60 1.72
N SER A 256 4.50 -27.44 2.34
CA SER A 256 4.05 -26.20 3.00
C SER A 256 4.41 -26.24 4.49
N GLY A 257 5.14 -25.24 4.97
CA GLY A 257 5.45 -25.04 6.39
C GLY A 257 4.95 -23.68 6.88
#